data_AF-A0AA35XE06-F1
#
_entry.id   AF-A0AA35XE06-F1
#
_cell.length_a   1.000
_cell.length_b   1.000
_cell.length_c   1.000
_cell.angle_alpha   90.00
_cell.angle_beta   90.00
_cell.angle_gamma   90.00
#
_symmetry.space_group_name_H-M   'P 1'
#
loop_
_entity.id
_entity.type
_entity.pdbx_description
1 polymer ?
#
loop_
_entity_poly.entity_id
_entity_poly.type
_entity_poly.pdbx_seq_one_letter_code
_entity_poly.pdbx_strand_id
1 'polypeptide(L)'
;MYATLALSGPRAREVLMKGCRLDLHPRAFAPGACVQTALARAQMILHQTDDDPSFEITVRNSFAHYLATWLLDAMAEYRPA
;
A
#
# COMPACT_ATOMS: atom_id res chain seq x y z
N MET A 1 1.20 -17.55 9.04
CA MET A 1 1.73 -17.35 7.67
C MET A 1 1.34 -15.97 7.18
N TYR A 2 2.27 -15.26 6.56
CA TYR A 2 2.07 -13.91 6.00
C TYR A 2 2.23 -13.95 4.48
N ALA A 3 1.79 -12.89 3.81
CA ALA A 3 2.04 -12.64 2.39
C ALA A 3 2.42 -11.18 2.23
N THR A 4 3.30 -10.90 1.27
CA THR A 4 3.76 -9.55 0.94
C THR A 4 3.37 -9.24 -0.49
N LEU A 5 2.73 -8.08 -0.68
CA LEU A 5 2.39 -7.54 -1.99
C LEU A 5 3.28 -6.32 -2.24
N ALA A 6 3.82 -6.22 -3.45
CA ALA A 6 4.55 -5.03 -3.88
C ALA A 6 3.61 -4.09 -4.64
N LEU A 7 3.62 -2.81 -4.28
CA LEU A 7 2.92 -1.74 -4.97
C LEU A 7 3.92 -0.65 -5.33
N SER A 8 4.10 -0.37 -6.61
CA SER A 8 5.03 0.64 -7.09
C SER A 8 4.42 1.51 -8.19
N GLY A 9 5.05 2.66 -8.41
CA GLY A 9 4.70 3.61 -9.47
C GLY A 9 4.26 4.97 -8.93
N PRO A 10 4.17 5.99 -9.81
CA PRO A 10 3.99 7.39 -9.40
C PRO A 10 2.69 7.65 -8.63
N ARG A 11 1.67 6.79 -8.81
CA ARG A 11 0.35 6.90 -8.16
C ARG A 11 0.20 5.95 -6.95
N ALA A 12 1.23 5.21 -6.55
CA ALA A 12 1.12 4.22 -5.46
C ALA A 12 0.67 4.85 -4.13
N ARG A 13 1.18 6.05 -3.80
CA ARG A 13 0.73 6.81 -2.62
C ARG A 13 -0.76 7.14 -2.70
N GLU A 14 -1.22 7.63 -3.85
CA GLU A 14 -2.63 8.00 -4.06
C GLU A 14 -3.56 6.79 -3.90
N VAL A 15 -3.17 5.64 -4.45
CA VAL A 15 -3.86 4.36 -4.26
C VAL A 15 -3.97 4.00 -2.78
N LEU A 16 -2.87 4.08 -2.01
CA LEU A 16 -2.87 3.76 -0.58
C LEU A 16 -3.71 4.74 0.24
N MET A 17 -3.66 6.04 -0.08
CA MET A 17 -4.41 7.08 0.63
C MET A 17 -5.93 6.91 0.53
N LYS A 18 -6.45 6.17 -0.48
CA LYS A 18 -7.88 5.85 -0.57
C LYS A 18 -8.41 5.02 0.59
N GLY A 19 -7.55 4.24 1.25
CA GLY A 19 -7.97 3.33 2.32
C GLY A 19 -7.08 3.36 3.57
N CYS A 20 -5.97 4.09 3.53
CA CYS A 20 -5.06 4.28 4.67
C CYS A 20 -5.25 5.67 5.27
N ARG A 21 -5.36 5.75 6.59
CA ARG A 21 -5.46 7.03 7.31
C ARG A 21 -4.10 7.63 7.69
N LEU A 22 -3.01 6.90 7.41
CA LEU A 22 -1.67 7.37 7.67
C LEU A 22 -1.34 8.53 6.72
N ASP A 23 -0.63 9.54 7.22
CA ASP A 23 -0.06 10.57 6.36
C ASP A 23 1.07 9.96 5.52
N LEU A 24 0.77 9.70 4.24
CA LEU A 24 1.71 9.15 3.27
C LEU A 24 2.42 10.24 2.46
N HIS A 25 2.37 11.50 2.89
CA HIS A 25 3.14 12.56 2.24
C HIS A 25 4.64 12.25 2.36
N PRO A 26 5.48 12.48 1.32
CA PRO A 26 6.92 12.17 1.36
C PRO A 26 7.70 12.80 2.52
N ARG A 27 7.18 13.90 3.09
CA ARG A 27 7.76 14.56 4.28
C ARG A 27 7.48 13.82 5.60
N ALA A 28 6.45 12.99 5.65
CA ALA A 28 6.02 12.25 6.83
C ALA A 28 6.31 10.75 6.72
N PHE A 29 6.18 10.19 5.51
CA PHE A 29 6.45 8.79 5.21
C PHE A 29 7.43 8.69 4.04
N ALA A 30 8.68 8.40 4.39
CA ALA A 30 9.85 8.43 3.51
C ALA A 30 10.48 7.02 3.40
N PRO A 31 11.46 6.81 2.50
CA PRO A 31 12.11 5.52 2.31
C PRO A 31 12.69 4.96 3.62
N GLY A 32 12.55 3.65 3.83
CA GLY A 32 12.90 2.97 5.08
C GLY A 32 11.86 3.11 6.20
N ALA A 33 10.84 3.96 6.03
CA ALA A 33 9.72 4.00 6.98
C ALA A 33 8.94 2.68 6.92
N CYS A 34 8.73 2.08 8.09
CA CYS A 34 8.01 0.84 8.26
C CYS A 34 7.05 0.97 9.44
N VAL A 35 5.76 0.76 9.20
CA VAL A 35 4.73 0.96 10.22
C VAL A 35 3.62 -0.08 10.10
N GLN A 36 3.11 -0.51 11.26
CA GLN A 36 1.88 -1.27 11.30
C GLN A 36 0.69 -0.31 11.25
N THR A 37 -0.19 -0.52 10.28
CA THR A 37 -1.37 0.30 10.05
C THR A 37 -2.50 -0.56 9.46
N ALA A 38 -3.64 0.05 9.20
CA ALA A 38 -4.74 -0.60 8.49
C ALA A 38 -4.95 0.02 7.10
N LEU A 39 -5.30 -0.84 6.14
CA LEU A 39 -5.77 -0.45 4.82
C LEU A 39 -7.13 -1.11 4.58
N ALA A 40 -8.15 -0.28 4.35
CA ALA A 40 -9.54 -0.70 4.30
C ALA A 40 -9.94 -1.50 5.57
N ARG A 41 -10.04 -2.85 5.47
CA ARG A 41 -10.37 -3.75 6.58
C ARG A 41 -9.22 -4.67 7.01
N ALA A 42 -8.05 -4.54 6.41
CA ALA A 42 -6.89 -5.40 6.67
C ALA A 42 -5.85 -4.68 7.52
N GLN A 43 -5.42 -5.32 8.62
CA GLN A 43 -4.20 -4.93 9.34
C GLN A 43 -2.98 -5.34 8.50
N MET A 44 -2.05 -4.42 8.32
CA MET A 44 -0.87 -4.58 7.48
C MET A 44 0.38 -3.95 8.10
N ILE A 45 1.55 -4.42 7.70
CA ILE A 45 2.80 -3.68 7.81
C ILE A 45 3.07 -3.05 6.46
N LEU A 46 3.26 -1.73 6.44
CA LEU A 46 3.61 -0.96 5.26
C LEU A 46 5.06 -0.52 5.37
N HIS A 47 5.86 -0.82 4.35
CA HIS A 47 7.26 -0.44 4.25
C HIS A 47 7.51 0.28 2.93
N GLN A 48 8.07 1.49 2.96
CA GLN A 48 8.55 2.14 1.73
C GLN A 48 10.00 1.74 1.47
N THR A 49 10.26 1.08 0.33
CA THR A 49 11.55 0.41 0.06
C THR A 49 12.62 1.32 -0.52
N ASP A 50 12.24 2.36 -1.26
CA ASP A 50 13.14 3.23 -2.00
C ASP A 50 12.58 4.66 -2.11
N ASP A 51 13.38 5.57 -2.68
CA ASP A 51 13.05 6.98 -2.92
C ASP A 51 11.83 7.17 -3.82
N ASP A 52 11.60 6.22 -4.74
CA ASP A 52 10.39 6.20 -5.53
C ASP A 52 9.20 5.72 -4.68
N PRO A 53 7.94 5.95 -5.12
CA PRO A 53 6.76 5.48 -4.40
C PRO A 53 6.61 3.95 -4.54
N SER A 54 7.49 3.19 -3.92
CA SER A 54 7.50 1.72 -3.89
C SER A 54 7.27 1.22 -2.47
N PHE A 55 6.30 0.33 -2.33
CA PHE A 55 5.82 -0.14 -1.04
C PHE A 55 5.71 -1.66 -1.00
N GLU A 56 6.19 -2.23 0.10
CA GLU A 56 5.88 -3.60 0.50
C GLU A 56 4.75 -3.58 1.53
N ILE A 57 3.71 -4.36 1.25
CA ILE A 57 2.53 -4.47 2.09
C ILE A 57 2.42 -5.90 2.60
N THR A 58 2.74 -6.10 3.87
CA THR A 58 2.71 -7.43 4.49
C THR A 58 1.44 -7.60 5.32
N VAL A 59 0.67 -8.64 5.01
CA VAL A 59 -0.61 -8.97 5.67
C VAL A 59 -0.63 -10.42 6.13
N ARG A 60 -1.57 -10.76 7.03
CA ARG A 60 -1.93 -12.17 7.27
C ARG A 60 -2.32 -12.79 5.93
N ASN A 61 -1.82 -13.99 5.65
CA ASN A 61 -1.99 -14.65 4.34
C ASN A 61 -3.47 -14.75 3.91
N SER A 62 -4.41 -14.97 4.85
CA SER A 62 -5.85 -15.02 4.59
C SER A 62 -6.45 -13.72 4.04
N PHE A 63 -5.77 -12.58 4.20
CA PHE A 63 -6.19 -11.28 3.67
C PHE A 63 -5.50 -10.92 2.34
N ALA A 64 -4.54 -11.71 1.88
CA ALA A 64 -3.74 -11.39 0.69
C ALA A 64 -4.63 -11.19 -0.56
N HIS A 65 -5.56 -12.11 -0.80
CA HIS A 65 -6.48 -12.02 -1.93
C HIS A 65 -7.42 -10.81 -1.82
N TYR A 66 -7.99 -10.57 -0.64
CA TYR A 66 -8.84 -9.40 -0.39
C TYR A 66 -8.09 -8.10 -0.67
N LEU A 67 -6.87 -7.97 -0.15
CA LEU A 67 -6.05 -6.79 -0.33
C LEU A 67 -5.67 -6.60 -1.80
N ALA A 68 -5.29 -7.67 -2.51
CA ALA A 68 -4.99 -7.60 -3.93
C ALA A 68 -6.19 -7.07 -4.74
N THR A 69 -7.39 -7.61 -4.50
CA THR A 69 -8.61 -7.16 -5.16
C THR A 69 -8.93 -5.69 -4.85
N TRP A 70 -8.77 -5.28 -3.58
CA TRP A 70 -8.97 -3.90 -3.18
C TRP A 70 -7.97 -2.95 -3.85
N LEU A 71 -6.69 -3.32 -3.94
CA LEU A 71 -5.67 -2.53 -4.61
C LEU A 71 -5.96 -2.39 -6.11
N LEU A 72 -6.36 -3.47 -6.78
CA LEU A 72 -6.71 -3.43 -8.21
C LEU A 72 -7.88 -2.51 -8.49
N ASP A 73 -8.93 -2.55 -7.65
CA ASP A 73 -10.07 -1.64 -7.74
C ASP A 73 -9.64 -0.18 -7.49
N ALA A 74 -8.85 0.06 -6.44
CA ALA A 74 -8.31 1.38 -6.14
C ALA A 74 -7.41 1.94 -7.26
N MET A 75 -6.72 1.07 -8.00
CA MET A 75 -5.88 1.44 -9.15
C MET A 75 -6.66 1.75 -10.42
N ALA A 76 -7.92 1.29 -10.53
CA ALA A 76 -8.68 1.32 -11.78
C ALA A 76 -8.84 2.74 -12.37
N GLU A 77 -8.94 3.78 -11.54
CA GLU A 77 -9.07 5.17 -12.00
C GLU A 77 -7.82 5.75 -12.66
N TYR A 78 -6.65 5.13 -12.45
CA TYR A 78 -5.38 5.56 -13.03
C TYR A 78 -5.03 4.81 -14.32
N ARG A 79 -5.94 3.94 -14.78
CA ARG A 79 -5.73 3.22 -16.03
C ARG A 79 -5.81 4.21 -17.20
N PRO A 80 -4.79 4.27 -18.08
CA PRO A 80 -4.91 5.04 -19.31
C PRO A 80 -6.06 4.50 -20.16
N ALA A 81 -6.75 5.41 -20.87
CA ALA A 81 -7.85 5.11 -21.77
C ALA A 81 -7.42 4.24 -22.97
#